data_AF-A0A1F9WH04-F1
#
_entry.id   AF-A0A1F9WH04-F1
#
_cell.length_a   1.000
_cell.length_b   1.000
_cell.length_c   1.000
_cell.angle_alpha   90.00
_cell.angle_beta   90.00
_cell.angle_gamma   90.00
#
_symmetry.space_group_name_H-M   'P 1'
#
loop_
_entity.id
_entity.type
_entity.pdbx_description
1 polymer ?
#
loop_
_entity_poly.entity_id
_entity_poly.type
_entity_poly.pdbx_seq_one_letter_code
_entity_poly.pdbx_strand_id
1 'polypeptide(L)'
;AACACAAACAAARKPFVTGTTGFSSAQLAALKKFSRRIPLFVSPNMSPAVNLTFALAGFAAGRLKGFDIYINEAHHKAKKDAPSGTALRYAQYVAAVRGGRRPQITSVRAGDIVGEHTVGYAGPYERVELTHRAHSRAVFAAGALKAAAWVCGRKPGLYDYSDLLGLKGLL
;
A
#
# COMPACT_ATOMS: atom_id res chain seq x y z
N ALA A 1 -6.08 19.37 1.20
CA ALA A 1 -5.95 19.13 2.65
C ALA A 1 -4.55 18.64 3.05
N ALA A 2 -4.14 17.41 2.72
CA ALA A 2 -2.90 16.81 3.25
C ALA A 2 -1.62 17.63 3.01
N CYS A 3 -1.43 18.24 1.84
CA CYS A 3 -0.25 19.08 1.59
C CYS A 3 -0.21 20.37 2.43
N ALA A 4 -1.38 20.94 2.75
CA ALA A 4 -1.46 22.10 3.64
C ALA A 4 -1.10 21.70 5.09
N CYS A 5 -1.60 20.55 5.56
CA CYS A 5 -1.20 19.99 6.85
C CYS A 5 0.32 19.70 6.90
N ALA A 6 0.87 19.09 5.85
CA ALA A 6 2.32 18.83 5.74
C ALA A 6 3.14 20.14 5.80
N ALA A 7 2.67 21.21 5.14
CA ALA A 7 3.31 22.52 5.19
C ALA A 7 3.31 23.10 6.61
N ALA A 8 2.18 23.03 7.32
CA ALA A 8 2.06 23.48 8.72
C ALA A 8 2.99 22.69 9.65
N CYS A 9 3.02 21.35 9.53
CA CYS A 9 3.95 20.49 10.27
C CYS A 9 5.41 20.85 9.98
N ALA A 10 5.77 21.12 8.71
CA ALA A 10 7.11 21.50 8.32
C ALA A 10 7.54 22.87 8.87
N ALA A 11 6.61 23.82 8.97
CA ALA A 11 6.83 25.10 9.62
C ALA A 11 7.09 24.92 11.14
N ALA A 12 6.30 24.06 11.79
CA ALA A 12 6.43 23.74 13.22
C ALA A 12 7.51 22.70 13.57
N ARG A 13 8.27 22.21 12.58
CA ARG A 13 9.26 21.13 12.72
C ARG A 13 8.69 19.85 13.38
N LYS A 14 7.45 19.51 13.07
CA LYS A 14 6.78 18.29 13.56
C LYS A 14 6.76 17.22 12.46
N PRO A 15 6.92 15.93 12.80
CA PRO A 15 6.70 14.85 11.85
C PRO A 15 5.27 14.86 11.30
N PHE A 16 5.07 14.28 10.11
CA PHE A 16 3.74 14.19 9.51
C PHE A 16 3.52 12.82 8.87
N VAL A 17 2.35 12.25 9.13
CA VAL A 17 1.90 10.97 8.60
C VAL A 17 0.65 11.21 7.76
N THR A 18 0.60 10.67 6.55
CA THR A 18 -0.59 10.76 5.70
C THR A 18 -0.90 9.46 4.98
N GLY A 19 -2.17 9.07 5.08
CA GLY A 19 -2.79 7.98 4.33
C GLY A 19 -3.53 8.44 3.07
N THR A 20 -3.42 9.72 2.72
CA THR A 20 -4.15 10.30 1.58
C THR A 20 -3.64 9.71 0.27
N THR A 21 -4.57 9.40 -0.65
CA THR A 21 -4.29 8.88 -1.98
C THR A 21 -4.60 9.93 -3.05
N GLY A 22 -4.23 9.66 -4.32
CA GLY A 22 -4.61 10.52 -5.44
C GLY A 22 -3.84 11.84 -5.54
N PHE A 23 -2.62 11.90 -4.98
CA PHE A 23 -1.78 13.09 -5.12
C PHE A 23 -1.37 13.33 -6.57
N SER A 24 -1.43 14.59 -7.02
CA SER A 24 -0.84 15.01 -8.29
C SER A 24 0.69 15.03 -8.23
N SER A 25 1.36 15.04 -9.37
CA SER A 25 2.82 15.15 -9.45
C SER A 25 3.36 16.38 -8.70
N ALA A 26 2.65 17.51 -8.79
CA ALA A 26 3.00 18.74 -8.07
C ALA A 26 2.87 18.56 -6.54
N GLN A 27 1.83 17.86 -6.08
CA GLN A 27 1.63 17.58 -4.65
C GLN A 27 2.70 16.62 -4.10
N LEU A 28 3.07 15.59 -4.86
CA LEU A 28 4.16 14.67 -4.51
C LEU A 28 5.50 15.41 -4.43
N ALA A 29 5.79 16.30 -5.38
CA ALA A 29 6.99 17.12 -5.37
C ALA A 29 7.02 18.05 -4.13
N ALA A 30 5.88 18.63 -3.75
CA ALA A 30 5.76 19.45 -2.55
C ALA A 30 6.04 18.64 -1.27
N LEU A 31 5.45 17.44 -1.13
CA LEU A 31 5.74 16.54 0.00
C LEU A 31 7.24 16.18 0.06
N LYS A 32 7.87 15.88 -1.08
CA LYS A 32 9.31 15.61 -1.16
C LYS A 32 10.19 16.81 -0.78
N LYS A 33 9.69 18.04 -0.93
CA LYS A 33 10.39 19.24 -0.43
C LYS A 33 10.31 19.33 1.10
N PHE A 34 9.15 19.06 1.68
CA PHE A 34 8.96 19.05 3.13
C PHE A 34 9.73 17.94 3.83
N SER A 35 9.88 16.76 3.20
CA SER A 35 10.65 15.65 3.76
C SER A 35 12.15 15.97 3.96
N ARG A 36 12.67 17.01 3.31
CA ARG A 36 14.05 17.49 3.56
C ARG A 36 14.21 18.16 4.93
N ARG A 37 13.11 18.57 5.57
CA ARG A 37 13.09 19.33 6.83
C ARG A 37 12.48 18.56 7.99
N ILE A 38 11.53 17.68 7.71
CA ILE A 38 10.83 16.88 8.73
C ILE A 38 10.71 15.43 8.28
N PRO A 39 10.58 14.48 9.21
CA PRO A 39 10.20 13.12 8.87
C PRO A 39 8.77 13.09 8.32
N LEU A 40 8.60 12.57 7.12
CA LEU A 40 7.31 12.35 6.47
C LEU A 40 7.06 10.88 6.26
N PHE A 41 5.91 10.39 6.71
CA PHE A 41 5.44 9.05 6.42
C PHE A 41 4.25 9.12 5.45
N VAL A 42 4.39 8.52 4.27
CA VAL A 42 3.34 8.51 3.24
C VAL A 42 3.08 7.08 2.84
N SER A 43 1.84 6.60 3.02
CA SER A 43 1.43 5.31 2.46
C SER A 43 -0.03 5.35 2.00
N PRO A 44 -0.35 4.86 0.79
CA PRO A 44 -1.72 4.80 0.30
C PRO A 44 -2.59 3.76 1.03
N ASN A 45 -1.99 2.91 1.87
CA ASN A 45 -2.70 1.97 2.72
C ASN A 45 -2.06 1.93 4.10
N MET A 46 -2.84 2.22 5.14
CA MET A 46 -2.33 2.28 6.51
C MET A 46 -2.30 0.93 7.25
N SER A 47 -2.66 -0.19 6.63
CA SER A 47 -2.49 -1.51 7.25
C SER A 47 -1.06 -2.02 7.08
N PRO A 48 -0.30 -2.31 8.16
CA PRO A 48 1.02 -2.91 8.04
C PRO A 48 0.98 -4.25 7.30
N ALA A 49 -0.05 -5.06 7.55
CA ALA A 49 -0.21 -6.37 6.92
C ALA A 49 -0.43 -6.26 5.40
N VAL A 50 -1.24 -5.29 4.93
CA VAL A 50 -1.41 -5.06 3.49
C VAL A 50 -0.09 -4.65 2.82
N ASN A 51 0.72 -3.83 3.49
CA ASN A 51 1.99 -3.41 2.92
C ASN A 51 3.01 -4.56 2.86
N LEU A 52 3.02 -5.44 3.87
CA LEU A 52 3.81 -6.68 3.81
C LEU A 52 3.35 -7.55 2.63
N THR A 53 2.05 -7.74 2.45
CA THR A 53 1.53 -8.59 1.38
C THR A 53 1.79 -8.00 0.00
N PHE A 54 1.84 -6.68 -0.17
CA PHE A 54 2.34 -6.09 -1.43
C PHE A 54 3.75 -6.54 -1.77
N ALA A 55 4.67 -6.50 -0.80
CA ALA A 55 6.05 -6.89 -1.00
C ALA A 55 6.17 -8.41 -1.27
N LEU A 56 5.45 -9.24 -0.52
CA LEU A 56 5.40 -10.68 -0.75
C LEU A 56 4.81 -11.02 -2.13
N ALA A 57 3.80 -10.28 -2.59
CA ALA A 57 3.21 -10.48 -3.92
C ALA A 57 4.23 -10.16 -5.04
N GLY A 58 4.97 -9.06 -4.92
CA GLY A 58 6.06 -8.74 -5.85
C GLY A 58 7.17 -9.80 -5.81
N PHE A 59 7.59 -10.22 -4.60
CA PHE A 59 8.63 -11.23 -4.43
C PHE A 59 8.23 -12.59 -5.04
N ALA A 60 7.04 -13.10 -4.71
CA ALA A 60 6.51 -14.35 -5.26
C ALA A 60 6.36 -14.26 -6.78
N ALA A 61 5.89 -13.11 -7.29
CA ALA A 61 5.87 -12.86 -8.72
C ALA A 61 7.28 -12.94 -9.33
N GLY A 62 8.33 -12.41 -8.71
CA GLY A 62 9.69 -12.53 -9.26
C GLY A 62 10.22 -13.97 -9.30
N ARG A 63 9.76 -14.85 -8.39
CA ARG A 63 10.28 -16.22 -8.24
C ARG A 63 9.49 -17.29 -8.99
N LEU A 64 8.16 -17.21 -9.02
CA LEU A 64 7.29 -18.22 -9.62
C LEU A 64 7.13 -18.04 -11.14
N LYS A 65 8.25 -18.09 -11.88
CA LYS A 65 8.24 -17.95 -13.35
C LYS A 65 7.36 -19.03 -13.99
N GLY A 66 6.64 -18.68 -15.05
CA GLY A 66 5.70 -19.58 -15.73
C GLY A 66 4.31 -19.71 -15.09
N PHE A 67 4.10 -19.21 -13.87
CA PHE A 67 2.78 -19.22 -13.23
C PHE A 67 1.89 -18.09 -13.79
N ASP A 68 0.60 -18.40 -13.96
CA ASP A 68 -0.44 -17.41 -14.18
C ASP A 68 -0.74 -16.67 -12.88
N ILE A 69 -0.90 -15.35 -12.97
CA ILE A 69 -1.13 -14.48 -11.80
C ILE A 69 -2.48 -13.80 -11.94
N TYR A 70 -3.30 -13.89 -10.90
CA TYR A 70 -4.59 -13.21 -10.81
C TYR A 70 -4.76 -12.51 -9.46
N ILE A 71 -5.65 -11.53 -9.42
CA ILE A 71 -6.01 -10.80 -8.21
C ILE A 71 -7.53 -10.86 -8.04
N ASN A 72 -7.99 -11.31 -6.88
CA ASN A 72 -9.39 -11.23 -6.48
C ASN A 72 -9.52 -10.22 -5.35
N GLU A 73 -10.54 -9.36 -5.40
CA GLU A 73 -10.86 -8.45 -4.31
C GLU A 73 -12.35 -8.42 -4.01
N ALA A 74 -12.69 -8.26 -2.73
CA ALA A 74 -14.07 -8.10 -2.28
C ALA A 74 -14.20 -6.91 -1.32
N HIS A 75 -15.26 -6.13 -1.49
CA HIS A 75 -15.62 -5.03 -0.61
C HIS A 75 -17.14 -4.92 -0.48
N HIS A 76 -17.59 -4.10 0.45
CA HIS A 76 -18.99 -3.78 0.70
C HIS A 76 -19.70 -3.22 -0.54
N LYS A 77 -21.02 -3.41 -0.61
CA LYS A 77 -21.87 -3.00 -1.76
C LYS A 77 -21.73 -1.52 -2.13
N ALA A 78 -21.57 -0.65 -1.12
CA ALA A 78 -21.49 0.80 -1.32
C ALA A 78 -20.16 1.30 -1.89
N LYS A 79 -19.15 0.45 -2.10
CA LYS A 79 -17.85 0.89 -2.63
C LYS A 79 -17.97 1.17 -4.13
N LYS A 80 -17.76 2.44 -4.51
CA LYS A 80 -17.96 2.95 -5.88
C LYS A 80 -16.86 2.56 -6.85
N ASP A 81 -15.61 2.58 -6.41
CA ASP A 81 -14.46 2.25 -7.25
C ASP A 81 -14.31 0.73 -7.42
N ALA A 82 -14.07 0.28 -8.64
CA ALA A 82 -13.70 -1.10 -8.97
C ALA A 82 -12.75 -1.10 -10.20
N PRO A 83 -11.56 -1.73 -10.11
CA PRO A 83 -10.95 -2.34 -8.94
C PRO A 83 -10.58 -1.34 -7.84
N SER A 84 -10.45 -1.81 -6.60
CA SER A 84 -9.98 -1.01 -5.48
C SER A 84 -8.54 -0.53 -5.67
N GLY A 85 -8.21 0.63 -5.08
CA GLY A 85 -6.83 1.15 -5.09
C GLY A 85 -5.79 0.15 -4.55
N THR A 86 -6.15 -0.65 -3.55
CA THR A 86 -5.30 -1.73 -3.03
C THR A 86 -5.05 -2.83 -4.07
N ALA A 87 -6.08 -3.27 -4.81
CA ALA A 87 -5.93 -4.25 -5.87
C ALA A 87 -5.04 -3.73 -7.02
N LEU A 88 -5.23 -2.47 -7.41
CA LEU A 88 -4.37 -1.80 -8.39
C LEU A 88 -2.92 -1.72 -7.89
N ARG A 89 -2.70 -1.54 -6.58
CA ARG A 89 -1.36 -1.52 -5.99
C ARG A 89 -0.70 -2.89 -6.05
N TYR A 90 -1.40 -3.99 -5.73
CA TYR A 90 -0.88 -5.34 -5.96
C TYR A 90 -0.46 -5.56 -7.42
N ALA A 91 -1.31 -5.16 -8.37
CA ALA A 91 -1.00 -5.29 -9.80
C ALA A 91 0.26 -4.49 -10.19
N GLN A 92 0.52 -3.34 -9.57
CA GLN A 92 1.75 -2.57 -9.78
C GLN A 92 2.99 -3.31 -9.27
N TYR A 93 2.94 -3.91 -8.08
CA TYR A 93 4.05 -4.69 -7.52
C TYR A 93 4.37 -5.92 -8.39
N VAL A 94 3.34 -6.62 -8.87
CA VAL A 94 3.53 -7.75 -9.79
C VAL A 94 4.09 -7.28 -11.13
N ALA A 95 3.52 -6.23 -11.71
CA ALA A 95 3.97 -5.71 -13.01
C ALA A 95 5.42 -5.21 -12.98
N ALA A 96 5.88 -4.62 -11.86
CA ALA A 96 7.25 -4.13 -11.72
C ALA A 96 8.31 -5.23 -11.94
N VAL A 97 8.01 -6.47 -11.55
CA VAL A 97 8.93 -7.62 -11.71
C VAL A 97 8.58 -8.53 -12.90
N ARG A 98 7.44 -8.29 -13.56
CA ARG A 98 6.95 -9.05 -14.73
C ARG A 98 6.96 -8.24 -16.03
N GLY A 99 7.91 -7.30 -16.16
CA GLY A 99 8.10 -6.52 -17.39
C GLY A 99 6.89 -5.66 -17.75
N GLY A 100 6.15 -5.15 -16.76
CA GLY A 100 4.98 -4.31 -16.94
C GLY A 100 3.65 -5.07 -17.14
N ARG A 101 3.68 -6.41 -17.28
CA ARG A 101 2.46 -7.21 -17.44
C ARG A 101 1.63 -7.20 -16.16
N ARG A 102 0.39 -6.70 -16.27
CA ARG A 102 -0.55 -6.64 -15.14
C ARG A 102 -1.41 -7.91 -15.05
N PRO A 103 -1.60 -8.48 -13.85
CA PRO A 103 -2.58 -9.55 -13.61
C PRO A 103 -4.00 -9.13 -13.94
N GLN A 104 -4.85 -10.11 -14.26
CA GLN A 104 -6.30 -9.90 -14.28
C GLN A 104 -6.81 -9.63 -12.86
N ILE A 105 -7.77 -8.71 -12.73
CA ILE A 105 -8.38 -8.35 -11.45
C ILE A 105 -9.89 -8.62 -11.49
N THR A 106 -10.38 -9.41 -10.54
CA THR A 106 -11.82 -9.66 -10.34
C THR A 106 -12.29 -8.92 -9.08
N SER A 107 -13.41 -8.20 -9.17
CA SER A 107 -13.93 -7.37 -8.07
C SER A 107 -15.33 -7.80 -7.65
N VAL A 108 -15.51 -8.06 -6.35
CA VAL A 108 -16.79 -8.43 -5.72
C VAL A 108 -17.31 -7.28 -4.85
N ARG A 109 -18.59 -6.96 -4.97
CA ARG A 109 -19.28 -5.95 -4.14
C ARG A 109 -20.42 -6.60 -3.36
N ALA A 110 -20.16 -6.98 -2.11
CA ALA A 110 -21.05 -7.82 -1.32
C ALA A 110 -21.08 -7.38 0.15
N GLY A 111 -22.29 -7.40 0.73
CA GLY A 111 -22.56 -7.07 2.13
C GLY A 111 -21.82 -5.84 2.64
N ASP A 112 -21.19 -6.03 3.80
CA ASP A 112 -20.42 -5.08 4.60
C ASP A 112 -18.91 -5.40 4.61
N ILE A 113 -18.44 -6.26 3.69
CA ILE A 113 -17.03 -6.67 3.60
C ILE A 113 -16.12 -5.43 3.59
N VAL A 114 -15.28 -5.30 4.62
CA VAL A 114 -14.42 -4.11 4.77
C VAL A 114 -13.39 -4.06 3.65
N GLY A 115 -12.79 -5.21 3.33
CA GLY A 115 -11.84 -5.39 2.24
C GLY A 115 -11.13 -6.73 2.35
N GLU A 116 -11.22 -7.54 1.29
CA GLU A 116 -10.45 -8.76 1.10
C GLU A 116 -9.69 -8.69 -0.21
N HIS A 117 -8.45 -9.16 -0.21
CA HIS A 117 -7.58 -9.19 -1.38
C HIS A 117 -6.79 -10.49 -1.41
N THR A 118 -6.88 -11.20 -2.52
CA THR A 118 -6.11 -12.42 -2.77
C THR A 118 -5.28 -12.24 -4.03
N VAL A 119 -3.97 -12.47 -3.95
CA VAL A 119 -3.11 -12.64 -5.13
C VAL A 119 -2.81 -14.11 -5.29
N GLY A 120 -3.25 -14.69 -6.39
CA GLY A 120 -3.03 -16.10 -6.70
C GLY A 120 -1.96 -16.29 -7.76
N TYR A 121 -1.17 -17.35 -7.60
CA TYR A 121 -0.17 -17.84 -8.55
C TYR A 121 -0.53 -19.28 -8.87
N ALA A 122 -0.95 -19.55 -10.10
CA ALA A 122 -1.36 -20.89 -10.54
C ALA A 122 -0.36 -21.45 -11.56
N GLY A 123 0.19 -22.62 -11.25
CA GLY A 123 1.02 -23.42 -12.14
C GLY A 123 0.29 -24.70 -12.59
N PRO A 124 0.95 -25.59 -13.35
CA PRO A 124 0.32 -26.80 -13.88
C PRO A 124 -0.13 -27.81 -12.81
N TYR A 125 0.49 -27.81 -11.63
CA TYR A 125 0.25 -28.82 -10.59
C TYR A 125 0.02 -28.25 -9.19
N GLU A 126 0.18 -26.94 -9.02
CA GLU A 126 0.08 -26.29 -7.72
C GLU A 126 -0.44 -24.87 -7.85
N ARG A 127 -0.94 -24.36 -6.73
CA ARG A 127 -1.41 -22.99 -6.59
C ARG A 127 -1.06 -22.48 -5.22
N VAL A 128 -0.51 -21.28 -5.16
CA VAL A 128 -0.30 -20.56 -3.90
C VAL A 128 -1.05 -19.23 -3.94
N GLU A 129 -1.67 -18.87 -2.82
CA GLU A 129 -2.49 -17.69 -2.69
C GLU A 129 -2.06 -16.88 -1.47
N LEU A 130 -1.91 -15.57 -1.67
CA LEU A 130 -1.65 -14.62 -0.60
C LEU A 130 -2.90 -13.79 -0.34
N THR A 131 -3.52 -14.01 0.81
CA THR A 131 -4.79 -13.38 1.17
C THR A 131 -4.66 -12.44 2.35
N HIS A 132 -5.18 -11.23 2.22
CA HIS A 132 -5.38 -10.28 3.31
C HIS A 132 -6.86 -9.99 3.52
N ARG A 133 -7.32 -10.01 4.78
CA ARG A 133 -8.69 -9.66 5.18
C ARG A 133 -8.67 -8.56 6.24
N ALA A 134 -9.31 -7.43 5.95
CA ALA A 134 -9.57 -6.41 6.96
C ALA A 134 -10.84 -6.78 7.74
N HIS A 135 -10.74 -6.96 9.05
CA HIS A 135 -11.91 -7.23 9.89
C HIS A 135 -12.64 -5.93 10.29
N SER A 136 -11.92 -4.81 10.28
CA SER A 136 -12.45 -3.49 10.65
C SER A 136 -11.61 -2.39 10.02
N ARG A 137 -12.22 -1.24 9.74
CA ARG A 137 -11.49 -0.02 9.33
C ARG A 137 -10.55 0.50 10.41
N ALA A 138 -10.72 0.07 11.66
CA ALA A 138 -9.82 0.37 12.77
C ALA A 138 -8.36 0.00 12.48
N VAL A 139 -8.11 -1.00 11.62
CA VAL A 139 -6.75 -1.41 11.23
C VAL A 139 -5.96 -0.25 10.59
N PHE A 140 -6.62 0.63 9.83
CA PHE A 140 -5.97 1.76 9.17
C PHE A 140 -5.65 2.87 10.16
N ALA A 141 -6.53 3.13 11.12
CA ALA A 141 -6.27 4.11 12.17
C ALA A 141 -5.13 3.64 13.08
N ALA A 142 -5.17 2.37 13.53
CA ALA A 142 -4.12 1.77 14.34
C ALA A 142 -2.76 1.79 13.64
N GLY A 143 -2.72 1.48 12.34
CA GLY A 143 -1.49 1.55 11.58
C GLY A 143 -0.99 2.99 11.38
N ALA A 144 -1.86 3.97 11.16
CA ALA A 144 -1.45 5.38 11.12
C ALA A 144 -0.82 5.84 12.45
N LEU A 145 -1.37 5.41 13.59
CA LEU A 145 -0.78 5.67 14.91
C LEU A 145 0.57 4.96 15.08
N LYS A 146 0.70 3.71 14.61
CA LYS A 146 1.97 2.98 14.61
C LYS A 146 3.02 3.70 13.77
N ALA A 147 2.66 4.18 12.59
CA ALA A 147 3.53 4.97 11.73
C ALA A 147 3.93 6.30 12.39
N ALA A 148 3.01 6.97 13.08
CA ALA A 148 3.29 8.20 13.82
C ALA A 148 4.28 7.96 14.96
N ALA A 149 4.06 6.93 15.77
CA ALA A 149 4.99 6.56 16.83
C ALA A 149 6.38 6.21 16.29
N TRP A 150 6.45 5.47 15.17
CA TRP A 150 7.70 5.06 14.56
C TRP A 150 8.47 6.20 13.88
N VAL A 151 7.77 7.20 13.34
CA VAL A 151 8.40 8.33 12.64
C VAL A 151 8.94 9.38 13.62
N CYS A 152 8.44 9.40 14.85
CA CYS A 152 8.99 10.24 15.93
C CYS A 152 10.46 9.91 16.18
N GLY A 153 11.30 10.95 16.29
CA GLY A 153 12.74 10.80 16.53
C GLY A 153 13.58 10.41 15.30
N ARG A 154 12.96 10.13 14.15
CA ARG A 154 13.70 9.89 12.90
C ARG A 154 14.26 11.18 12.32
N LYS A 155 15.30 11.03 11.50
CA LYS A 155 15.85 12.15 10.70
C LYS A 155 14.84 12.60 9.64
N PRO A 156 14.94 13.84 9.13
CA PRO A 156 14.18 14.25 7.96
C PRO A 156 14.34 13.26 6.81
N GLY A 157 13.22 12.84 6.23
CA GLY A 157 13.18 11.83 5.20
C GLY A 157 11.76 11.54 4.77
N LEU A 158 11.61 10.94 3.59
CA LEU A 158 10.34 10.39 3.12
C LEU A 158 10.37 8.89 3.39
N TYR A 159 9.43 8.44 4.21
CA TYR A 159 9.30 7.08 4.70
C TYR A 159 7.96 6.48 4.30
N ASP A 160 7.92 5.15 4.22
CA ASP A 160 6.70 4.39 4.06
C ASP A 160 6.74 3.09 4.89
N TYR A 161 5.79 2.18 4.65
CA TYR A 161 5.78 0.90 5.35
C TYR A 161 6.93 -0.03 4.95
N SER A 162 7.55 0.15 3.78
CA SER A 162 8.76 -0.57 3.41
C SER A 162 9.91 -0.21 4.33
N ASP A 163 10.03 1.07 4.72
CA ASP A 163 10.98 1.48 5.76
C ASP A 163 10.62 0.92 7.14
N LEU A 164 9.34 0.99 7.52
CA LEU A 164 8.87 0.56 8.84
C LEU A 164 9.04 -0.93 9.06
N LEU A 165 8.75 -1.74 8.04
CA LEU A 165 8.79 -3.19 8.08
C LEU A 165 10.15 -3.77 7.62
N GLY A 166 11.09 -2.93 7.17
CA GLY A 166 12.41 -3.39 6.74
C GLY A 166 12.42 -4.16 5.41
N LEU A 167 11.58 -3.79 4.46
CA LEU A 167 11.32 -4.56 3.23
C LEU A 167 12.22 -4.21 2.04
N LYS A 168 13.14 -3.24 2.18
CA LYS A 168 13.94 -2.68 1.05
C LYS A 168 14.90 -3.66 0.36
N GLY A 169 15.08 -4.88 0.88
CA GLY A 169 15.88 -5.94 0.24
C GLY A 169 15.06 -7.15 -0.23
N LEU A 170 13.73 -7.12 -0.10
CA LEU A 170 12.87 -8.23 -0.48
C LEU A 170 12.49 -8.21 -1.97
N LEU A 171 12.59 -7.07 -2.63
CA LEU A 171 12.24 -6.84 -4.04
C LEU A 171 13.48 -6.40 -4.81
#